data_AF-A0A2G4SI96-F1
#
_entry.id   AF-A0A2G4SI96-F1
#
_cell.length_a   1.000
_cell.length_b   1.000
_cell.length_c   1.000
_cell.angle_alpha   90.00
_cell.angle_beta   90.00
_cell.angle_gamma   90.00
#
_symmetry.space_group_name_H-M   'P 1'
#
loop_
_entity.id
_entity.type
_entity.pdbx_description
1 polymer ?
#
loop_
_entity_poly.entity_id
_entity_poly.type
_entity_poly.pdbx_seq_one_letter_code
_entity_poly.pdbx_strand_id
1 'polypeptide(L)'
;MKFLTISALVTFALSGTLAADVQYSVVAFPSGNQGVAVSVNGQTVQLQKSSLHPNIFSGTAPFGSTYQYVITDGQNKIPETTTRKLTDGITSTGNEFFNRSQTIYNVPALPQAFNPVYPTLFTNMNQSNEVSTIIMTVNATQLEAFNKNPLEKLDDAQVTELAYINSKEVYKFTNAGLSTSGQSTKDFAKQSWAIELDKYNKNTTQKSLLFGRTTLKLRAEETDSTFAREKLVLDMLAAAGGATLSASWTRVFINNEPYGLFLLMDDVSTHLIDNILHGGNWKSPNTGVTYKGNALSPEQEGNLVYAGDDLTKYSADLYKLADKGEDNSVSKNNSQQLIMEFCKNLSQVNYKDATDAQHPGSIANVIDSPQNTLIHLAINFLIGSWDGFWYQASNYYLNQDLVTKKWTLITYDFDETFGNGAEDASMNTVSYQNYSRPGSERPLVTVFLNNTYYQGVFENTLKTIVKRFFKPSVINPRLQAWSDMLKEDIAWTRAIPGRSPGTKTTFTVQNFQDGLLGNGTDAISQWVTKRVTSLTSQLNFSDTDDLPALPAYTAGTHLDANGNVVSGNGSTVSTGSNNGSPSGNSNSNSNNASTNASAKSTSAASISRISNAVLIVASAVALFHF
;
A
#
# COMPACT_ATOMS: atom_id res chain seq x y z
N MET A 1 80.32 -38.06 -7.80
CA MET A 1 79.02 -38.33 -7.14
C MET A 1 78.55 -37.04 -6.45
N LYS A 2 77.34 -36.61 -6.81
CA LYS A 2 76.40 -35.73 -6.08
C LYS A 2 76.90 -34.38 -5.53
N PHE A 3 76.55 -33.32 -6.27
CA PHE A 3 76.13 -32.02 -5.74
C PHE A 3 74.85 -32.18 -4.90
N LEU A 4 74.71 -31.43 -3.81
CA LEU A 4 73.41 -31.01 -3.28
C LEU A 4 73.53 -29.75 -2.41
N THR A 5 73.14 -28.65 -3.04
CA THR A 5 72.67 -27.39 -2.48
C THR A 5 71.41 -27.61 -1.64
N ILE A 6 71.29 -26.95 -0.48
CA ILE A 6 70.03 -26.80 0.26
C ILE A 6 69.60 -25.34 0.19
N SER A 7 68.45 -25.13 -0.45
CA SER A 7 67.77 -23.84 -0.62
C SER A 7 67.03 -23.42 0.65
N ALA A 8 67.08 -22.12 0.94
CA ALA A 8 66.28 -21.46 1.97
C ALA A 8 64.79 -21.43 1.57
N LEU A 9 63.92 -21.84 2.50
CA LEU A 9 62.47 -21.65 2.40
C LEU A 9 62.14 -20.23 2.89
N VAL A 10 61.68 -19.36 1.99
CA VAL A 10 61.03 -18.09 2.36
C VAL A 10 59.54 -18.37 2.48
N THR A 11 59.02 -18.32 3.71
CA THR A 11 57.58 -18.42 3.97
C THR A 11 56.98 -17.02 3.88
N PHE A 12 56.35 -16.68 2.75
CA PHE A 12 55.43 -15.54 2.68
C PHE A 12 54.12 -15.96 3.35
N ALA A 13 53.92 -15.54 4.60
CA ALA A 13 52.60 -15.58 5.23
C ALA A 13 51.75 -14.44 4.64
N LEU A 14 51.08 -14.72 3.52
CA LEU A 14 49.95 -13.90 3.05
C LEU A 14 48.76 -14.22 3.96
N SER A 15 48.65 -13.51 5.08
CA SER A 15 47.39 -13.40 5.82
C SER A 15 46.45 -12.44 5.05
N GLY A 16 46.05 -12.86 3.85
CA GLY A 16 44.91 -12.26 3.17
C GLY A 16 43.66 -12.89 3.75
N THR A 17 42.97 -12.19 4.65
CA THR A 17 41.55 -12.44 4.88
C THR A 17 40.86 -12.27 3.52
N LEU A 18 40.46 -13.38 2.88
CA LEU A 18 39.62 -13.31 1.68
C LEU A 18 38.37 -12.54 2.08
N ALA A 19 38.16 -11.37 1.48
CA ALA A 19 36.94 -10.61 1.67
C ALA A 19 35.76 -11.51 1.28
N ALA A 20 34.75 -11.60 2.14
CA ALA A 20 33.58 -12.42 1.86
C ALA A 20 32.92 -11.96 0.56
N ASP A 21 32.50 -12.90 -0.27
CA ASP A 21 31.82 -12.58 -1.52
C ASP A 21 30.39 -12.07 -1.25
N VAL A 22 29.97 -11.07 -2.01
CA VAL A 22 28.63 -10.46 -1.94
C VAL A 22 27.94 -10.61 -3.30
N GLN A 23 26.66 -10.96 -3.27
CA GLN A 23 25.80 -10.93 -4.44
C GLN A 23 25.34 -9.48 -4.71
N TYR A 24 25.82 -8.88 -5.78
CA TYR A 24 25.35 -7.58 -6.25
C TYR A 24 24.22 -7.78 -7.26
N SER A 25 23.21 -6.91 -7.22
CA SER A 25 22.09 -6.89 -8.19
C SER A 25 21.61 -5.46 -8.40
N VAL A 26 21.46 -5.05 -9.66
CA VAL A 26 21.06 -3.69 -10.03
C VAL A 26 20.13 -3.67 -11.23
N VAL A 27 19.07 -2.86 -11.15
CA VAL A 27 18.25 -2.46 -12.29
C VAL A 27 18.95 -1.32 -13.02
N ALA A 28 19.24 -1.52 -14.29
CA ALA A 28 19.94 -0.55 -15.14
C ALA A 28 19.43 -0.59 -16.59
N PHE A 29 19.60 0.54 -17.29
CA PHE A 29 19.16 0.73 -18.68
C PHE A 29 20.36 1.08 -19.58
N PRO A 30 21.33 0.16 -19.77
CA PRO A 30 22.45 0.39 -20.69
C PRO A 30 21.95 0.50 -22.14
N SER A 31 22.62 1.32 -22.94
CA SER A 31 22.29 1.58 -24.35
C SER A 31 23.17 0.78 -25.30
N GLY A 32 22.60 0.30 -26.41
CA GLY A 32 23.34 -0.45 -27.43
C GLY A 32 24.06 -1.67 -26.87
N ASN A 33 25.38 -1.73 -27.05
CA ASN A 33 26.23 -2.84 -26.60
C ASN A 33 26.81 -2.63 -25.19
N GLN A 34 26.33 -1.63 -24.44
CA GLN A 34 26.78 -1.39 -23.09
C GLN A 34 26.39 -2.57 -22.16
N GLY A 35 27.32 -2.93 -21.28
CA GLY A 35 27.14 -3.83 -20.14
C GLY A 35 27.10 -3.06 -18.82
N VAL A 36 26.95 -3.81 -17.73
CA VAL A 36 26.92 -3.27 -16.37
C VAL A 36 27.91 -4.06 -15.50
N ALA A 37 28.66 -3.35 -14.69
CA ALA A 37 29.64 -3.90 -13.76
C ALA A 37 29.47 -3.29 -12.37
N VAL A 38 30.12 -3.89 -11.37
CA VAL A 38 30.30 -3.29 -10.04
C VAL A 38 31.78 -2.99 -9.82
N SER A 39 32.08 -1.80 -9.32
CA SER A 39 33.41 -1.37 -8.90
C SER A 39 33.51 -1.45 -7.38
N VAL A 40 34.36 -2.33 -6.87
CA VAL A 40 34.63 -2.51 -5.44
C VAL A 40 36.12 -2.33 -5.21
N ASN A 41 36.51 -1.39 -4.32
CA ASN A 41 37.92 -1.08 -4.04
C ASN A 41 38.76 -0.80 -5.32
N GLY A 42 38.15 -0.16 -6.32
CA GLY A 42 38.79 0.16 -7.62
C GLY A 42 38.86 -1.00 -8.61
N GLN A 43 38.43 -2.21 -8.24
CA GLN A 43 38.34 -3.37 -9.14
C GLN A 43 36.94 -3.49 -9.72
N THR A 44 36.85 -3.60 -11.04
CA THR A 44 35.57 -3.71 -11.76
C THR A 44 35.28 -5.18 -12.07
N VAL A 45 34.13 -5.67 -11.60
CA VAL A 45 33.62 -7.02 -11.87
C VAL A 45 32.38 -6.92 -12.75
N GLN A 46 32.41 -7.58 -13.90
CA GLN A 46 31.31 -7.58 -14.86
C GLN A 46 30.08 -8.30 -14.29
N LEU A 47 28.92 -7.65 -14.30
CA LEU A 47 27.65 -8.26 -13.95
C LEU A 47 26.99 -8.85 -15.20
N GLN A 48 26.22 -9.91 -15.00
CA GLN A 48 25.50 -10.63 -16.05
C GLN A 48 24.03 -10.23 -16.06
N LYS A 49 23.40 -10.24 -17.23
CA LYS A 49 21.94 -10.08 -17.32
C LYS A 49 21.26 -11.23 -16.57
N SER A 50 20.32 -10.88 -15.71
CA SER A 50 19.50 -11.83 -15.00
C SER A 50 18.51 -12.52 -15.95
N SER A 51 18.24 -13.80 -15.73
CA SER A 51 17.12 -14.49 -16.37
C SER A 51 15.76 -13.88 -15.99
N LEU A 52 15.72 -13.09 -14.92
CA LEU A 52 14.50 -12.48 -14.38
C LEU A 52 14.11 -11.16 -15.03
N HIS A 53 14.98 -10.47 -15.76
CA HIS A 53 14.61 -9.38 -16.67
C HIS A 53 15.91 -8.90 -17.34
N PRO A 54 15.92 -8.54 -18.63
CA PRO A 54 17.12 -8.06 -19.31
C PRO A 54 17.72 -6.76 -18.73
N ASN A 55 16.97 -6.02 -17.92
CA ASN A 55 17.42 -4.81 -17.21
C ASN A 55 17.89 -5.07 -15.78
N ILE A 56 17.83 -6.31 -15.28
CA ILE A 56 18.43 -6.67 -14.00
C ILE A 56 19.80 -7.27 -14.28
N PHE A 57 20.85 -6.73 -13.66
CA PHE A 57 22.21 -7.22 -13.79
C PHE A 57 22.71 -7.69 -12.43
N SER A 58 23.22 -8.91 -12.35
CA SER A 58 23.68 -9.49 -11.10
C SER A 58 24.99 -10.27 -11.27
N GLY A 59 25.72 -10.40 -10.17
CA GLY A 59 27.00 -11.10 -10.13
C GLY A 59 27.61 -11.05 -8.74
N THR A 60 28.59 -11.91 -8.52
CA THR A 60 29.33 -11.99 -7.26
C THR A 60 30.62 -11.20 -7.38
N ALA A 61 30.91 -10.38 -6.39
CA ALA A 61 32.18 -9.69 -6.25
C ALA A 61 32.60 -9.66 -4.77
N PRO A 62 33.88 -9.41 -4.46
CA PRO A 62 34.31 -9.29 -3.08
C PRO A 62 33.54 -8.21 -2.32
N PHE A 63 33.41 -8.37 -1.01
CA PHE A 63 32.94 -7.33 -0.12
C PHE A 63 33.86 -6.09 -0.20
N GLY A 64 33.26 -4.91 -0.21
CA GLY A 64 33.92 -3.67 0.09
C GLY A 64 32.95 -2.71 0.77
N SER A 65 33.45 -1.99 1.78
CA SER A 65 32.66 -1.01 2.54
C SER A 65 32.08 0.10 1.65
N THR A 66 32.66 0.30 0.48
CA THR A 66 32.18 1.20 -0.56
C THR A 66 32.24 0.57 -1.94
N TYR A 67 31.25 0.84 -2.78
CA TYR A 67 31.17 0.35 -4.16
C TYR A 67 30.37 1.31 -5.05
N GLN A 68 30.45 1.09 -6.36
CA GLN A 68 29.66 1.80 -7.38
C GLN A 68 29.25 0.84 -8.48
N TYR A 69 28.03 0.96 -9.00
CA TYR A 69 27.71 0.36 -10.28
C TYR A 69 28.31 1.18 -11.43
N VAL A 70 28.65 0.51 -12.53
CA VAL A 70 29.35 1.09 -13.67
C VAL A 70 28.68 0.61 -14.96
N ILE A 71 28.30 1.53 -15.84
CA ILE A 71 27.95 1.20 -17.23
C ILE A 71 29.25 1.12 -18.03
N THR A 72 29.43 0.05 -18.80
CA THR A 72 30.67 -0.24 -19.53
C THR A 72 30.38 -0.48 -21.00
N ASP A 73 31.16 0.05 -21.94
CA ASP A 73 31.09 -0.31 -23.38
C ASP A 73 32.31 -1.13 -23.85
N GLY A 74 33.10 -1.63 -22.90
CA GLY A 74 34.36 -2.33 -23.14
C GLY A 74 35.59 -1.43 -23.11
N GLN A 75 35.48 -0.14 -23.46
CA GLN A 75 36.60 0.82 -23.41
C GLN A 75 36.39 1.90 -22.35
N ASN A 76 35.16 2.40 -22.21
CA ASN A 76 34.76 3.42 -21.26
C ASN A 76 34.06 2.80 -20.05
N LYS A 77 34.29 3.42 -18.89
CA LYS A 77 33.61 3.11 -17.63
C LYS A 77 32.88 4.36 -17.16
N ILE A 78 31.56 4.29 -17.08
CA ILE A 78 30.70 5.36 -16.61
C ILE A 78 30.17 4.93 -15.24
N PRO A 79 30.87 5.25 -14.14
CA PRO A 79 30.37 4.96 -12.80
C PRO A 79 29.09 5.77 -12.52
N GLU A 80 28.23 5.21 -11.69
CA GLU A 80 27.11 5.97 -11.13
C GLU A 80 27.61 7.17 -10.31
N THR A 81 26.79 8.20 -10.14
CA THR A 81 27.20 9.45 -9.49
C THR A 81 27.45 9.31 -8.00
N THR A 82 26.90 8.28 -7.37
CA THR A 82 27.00 8.04 -5.92
C THR A 82 27.99 6.94 -5.61
N THR A 83 28.78 7.11 -4.54
CA THR A 83 29.50 6.02 -3.90
C THR A 83 28.61 5.40 -2.83
N ARG A 84 28.21 4.15 -3.01
CA ARG A 84 27.36 3.42 -2.07
C ARG A 84 28.17 2.92 -0.89
N LYS A 85 27.49 2.67 0.22
CA LYS A 85 28.06 2.04 1.41
C LYS A 85 27.43 0.67 1.63
N LEU A 86 28.25 -0.28 2.03
CA LEU A 86 27.83 -1.63 2.33
C LEU A 86 28.15 -1.96 3.79
N THR A 87 27.17 -2.49 4.51
CA THR A 87 27.36 -2.93 5.91
C THR A 87 28.12 -4.26 5.94
N ASP A 88 29.06 -4.39 6.88
CA ASP A 88 29.80 -5.64 7.10
C ASP A 88 28.84 -6.83 7.33
N GLY A 89 29.19 -7.98 6.75
CA GLY A 89 28.49 -9.25 6.99
C GLY A 89 27.23 -9.50 6.14
N ILE A 90 26.83 -8.57 5.25
CA ILE A 90 25.74 -8.85 4.31
C ILE A 90 26.21 -9.76 3.17
N THR A 91 25.31 -10.63 2.68
CA THR A 91 25.59 -11.58 1.59
C THR A 91 25.01 -11.15 0.25
N SER A 92 24.14 -10.14 0.24
CA SER A 92 23.49 -9.61 -0.96
C SER A 92 23.10 -8.15 -0.77
N THR A 93 23.21 -7.35 -1.85
CA THR A 93 22.69 -5.97 -1.88
C THR A 93 21.17 -5.91 -2.04
N GLY A 94 20.54 -7.02 -2.42
CA GLY A 94 19.19 -7.00 -3.00
C GLY A 94 19.17 -6.34 -4.38
N ASN A 95 17.99 -6.17 -4.96
CA ASN A 95 17.82 -5.49 -6.25
C ASN A 95 17.89 -3.98 -6.04
N GLU A 96 19.03 -3.40 -6.36
CA GLU A 96 19.25 -1.96 -6.31
C GLU A 96 18.85 -1.29 -7.63
N PHE A 97 18.89 0.04 -7.69
CA PHE A 97 18.64 0.79 -8.91
C PHE A 97 19.83 1.70 -9.22
N PHE A 98 20.35 1.66 -10.46
CA PHE A 98 21.50 2.46 -10.89
C PHE A 98 21.25 3.96 -10.70
N ASN A 99 22.20 4.71 -10.11
CA ASN A 99 22.04 6.13 -9.74
C ASN A 99 20.95 6.42 -8.68
N ARG A 100 20.50 5.43 -7.89
CA ARG A 100 19.79 5.70 -6.62
C ARG A 100 20.72 5.43 -5.46
N SER A 101 20.99 6.43 -4.62
CA SER A 101 22.05 6.37 -3.59
C SER A 101 21.85 5.27 -2.56
N GLN A 102 20.59 4.94 -2.24
CA GLN A 102 20.24 3.98 -1.19
C GLN A 102 18.97 3.19 -1.54
N THR A 103 19.00 1.90 -1.21
CA THR A 103 17.92 0.97 -1.56
C THR A 103 16.85 0.89 -0.46
N ILE A 104 17.28 0.66 0.79
CA ILE A 104 16.41 0.55 1.97
C ILE A 104 16.70 1.68 2.93
N TYR A 105 15.66 2.37 3.41
CA TYR A 105 15.76 3.44 4.39
C TYR A 105 15.27 2.97 5.77
N ASN A 106 15.75 3.63 6.84
CA ASN A 106 15.14 3.48 8.14
C ASN A 106 13.99 4.48 8.27
N VAL A 107 12.76 4.01 8.13
CA VAL A 107 11.56 4.84 8.24
C VAL A 107 10.83 4.50 9.54
N PRO A 108 10.72 5.43 10.50
CA PRO A 108 9.98 5.21 11.73
C PRO A 108 8.55 4.75 11.46
N ALA A 109 8.16 3.61 12.03
CA ALA A 109 6.80 3.10 11.95
C ALA A 109 5.84 3.96 12.79
N LEU A 110 4.56 3.99 12.41
CA LEU A 110 3.52 4.55 13.27
C LEU A 110 3.21 3.54 14.39
N PRO A 111 3.24 3.96 15.67
CA PRO A 111 2.79 3.12 16.77
C PRO A 111 1.35 2.65 16.58
N GLN A 112 1.09 1.38 16.90
CA GLN A 112 -0.24 0.81 16.78
C GLN A 112 -1.19 1.41 17.83
N ALA A 113 -2.32 1.94 17.38
CA ALA A 113 -3.37 2.48 18.25
C ALA A 113 -4.40 1.43 18.67
N PHE A 114 -4.77 0.54 17.75
CA PHE A 114 -5.67 -0.57 18.01
C PHE A 114 -5.22 -1.82 17.26
N ASN A 115 -5.60 -3.00 17.77
CA ASN A 115 -5.51 -4.23 16.97
C ASN A 115 -6.40 -4.10 15.72
N PRO A 116 -6.01 -4.68 14.57
CA PRO A 116 -6.85 -4.68 13.38
C PRO A 116 -8.24 -5.24 13.69
N VAL A 117 -9.28 -4.54 13.23
CA VAL A 117 -10.68 -4.98 13.37
C VAL A 117 -10.93 -6.25 12.56
N TYR A 118 -10.28 -6.35 11.39
CA TYR A 118 -10.36 -7.48 10.48
C TYR A 118 -9.00 -8.19 10.37
N PRO A 119 -8.98 -9.51 10.09
CA PRO A 119 -7.72 -10.22 9.82
C PRO A 119 -6.98 -9.59 8.65
N THR A 120 -5.75 -9.13 8.89
CA THR A 120 -4.91 -8.49 7.88
C THR A 120 -4.16 -9.53 7.04
N LEU A 121 -4.15 -9.37 5.71
CA LEU A 121 -3.16 -9.98 4.85
C LEU A 121 -1.92 -9.07 4.76
N PHE A 122 -0.80 -9.50 5.34
CA PHE A 122 0.47 -8.80 5.25
C PHE A 122 1.17 -9.12 3.93
N THR A 123 1.48 -8.07 3.15
CA THR A 123 2.16 -8.20 1.85
C THR A 123 3.18 -7.09 1.65
N ASN A 124 4.09 -7.30 0.69
CA ASN A 124 5.04 -6.27 0.25
C ASN A 124 4.41 -5.19 -0.63
N MET A 125 3.07 -5.16 -0.77
CA MET A 125 2.38 -4.05 -1.43
C MET A 125 2.42 -2.75 -0.60
N ASN A 126 2.45 -2.85 0.73
CA ASN A 126 2.40 -1.70 1.64
C ASN A 126 3.77 -1.29 2.22
N GLN A 127 4.83 -1.39 1.40
CA GLN A 127 6.18 -1.01 1.84
C GLN A 127 6.30 0.51 2.00
N SER A 128 7.05 0.94 3.02
CA SER A 128 7.22 2.36 3.37
C SER A 128 8.66 2.84 3.33
N ASN A 129 9.62 1.94 3.12
CA ASN A 129 11.05 2.17 3.31
C ASN A 129 11.90 1.88 2.07
N GLU A 130 11.25 1.66 0.93
CA GLU A 130 11.90 1.46 -0.36
C GLU A 130 10.99 1.96 -1.49
N VAL A 131 11.60 2.14 -2.67
CA VAL A 131 10.90 2.43 -3.93
C VAL A 131 11.10 1.24 -4.86
N SER A 132 10.01 0.60 -5.30
CA SER A 132 10.06 -0.49 -6.27
C SER A 132 10.28 0.02 -7.70
N THR A 133 10.40 -0.88 -8.68
CA THR A 133 10.43 -0.56 -10.10
C THR A 133 9.45 -1.45 -10.86
N ILE A 134 8.66 -0.85 -11.74
CA ILE A 134 7.86 -1.54 -12.74
C ILE A 134 8.43 -1.25 -14.13
N ILE A 135 8.71 -2.31 -14.87
CA ILE A 135 9.16 -2.23 -16.27
C ILE A 135 8.11 -2.92 -17.14
N MET A 136 7.62 -2.25 -18.18
CA MET A 136 6.60 -2.77 -19.08
C MET A 136 7.03 -2.66 -20.54
N THR A 137 6.73 -3.69 -21.33
CA THR A 137 6.71 -3.62 -22.79
C THR A 137 5.27 -3.52 -23.26
N VAL A 138 4.92 -2.42 -23.90
CA VAL A 138 3.55 -2.04 -24.25
C VAL A 138 3.44 -1.78 -25.75
N ASN A 139 2.33 -2.19 -26.35
CA ASN A 139 2.02 -1.89 -27.75
C ASN A 139 2.10 -0.37 -28.00
N ALA A 140 3.08 0.06 -28.80
CA ALA A 140 3.40 1.47 -28.99
C ALA A 140 2.24 2.27 -29.62
N THR A 141 1.51 1.68 -30.57
CA THR A 141 0.38 2.35 -31.23
C THR A 141 -0.78 2.58 -30.27
N GLN A 142 -1.11 1.60 -29.44
CA GLN A 142 -2.18 1.73 -28.44
C GLN A 142 -1.79 2.70 -27.32
N LEU A 143 -0.54 2.64 -26.85
CA LEU A 143 -0.01 3.57 -25.86
C LEU A 143 -0.05 5.02 -26.37
N GLU A 144 0.32 5.25 -27.64
CA GLU A 144 0.27 6.56 -28.25
C GLU A 144 -1.16 7.09 -28.37
N ALA A 145 -2.14 6.22 -28.65
CA ALA A 145 -3.54 6.61 -28.66
C ALA A 145 -4.00 7.14 -27.29
N PHE A 146 -3.64 6.46 -26.19
CA PHE A 146 -3.90 6.95 -24.83
C PHE A 146 -3.18 8.26 -24.51
N ASN A 147 -1.90 8.38 -24.88
CA ASN A 147 -1.14 9.61 -24.64
C ASN A 147 -1.78 10.81 -25.37
N LYS A 148 -2.19 10.63 -26.62
CA LYS A 148 -2.79 11.67 -27.45
C LYS A 148 -4.16 12.10 -26.93
N ASN A 149 -5.00 11.15 -26.54
CA ASN A 149 -6.39 11.39 -26.14
C ASN A 149 -6.74 10.64 -24.84
N PRO A 150 -6.24 11.07 -23.66
CA PRO A 150 -6.44 10.33 -22.40
C PRO A 150 -7.90 10.25 -21.93
N LEU A 151 -8.76 11.16 -22.42
CA LEU A 151 -10.20 11.16 -22.15
C LEU A 151 -10.99 10.18 -23.05
N GLU A 152 -10.39 9.71 -24.14
CA GLU A 152 -11.04 8.83 -25.09
C GLU A 152 -11.25 7.43 -24.49
N LYS A 153 -12.39 6.83 -24.82
CA LYS A 153 -12.70 5.47 -24.41
C LYS A 153 -12.05 4.49 -25.39
N LEU A 154 -10.85 4.05 -25.07
CA LEU A 154 -10.07 3.11 -25.84
C LEU A 154 -10.09 1.71 -25.21
N ASP A 155 -9.84 0.69 -26.02
CA ASP A 155 -9.46 -0.63 -25.50
C ASP A 155 -8.08 -0.52 -24.82
N ASP A 156 -7.83 -1.38 -23.82
CA ASP A 156 -6.55 -1.39 -23.13
C ASP A 156 -5.38 -1.58 -24.12
N ALA A 157 -4.24 -0.97 -23.81
CA ALA A 157 -3.00 -1.22 -24.52
C ALA A 157 -2.41 -2.55 -24.05
N GLN A 158 -2.04 -3.42 -24.98
CA GLN A 158 -1.47 -4.72 -24.61
C GLN A 158 -0.08 -4.54 -24.01
N VAL A 159 0.11 -5.06 -22.80
CA VAL A 159 1.39 -5.20 -22.12
C VAL A 159 1.88 -6.63 -22.36
N THR A 160 2.94 -6.80 -23.16
CA THR A 160 3.46 -8.14 -23.51
C THR A 160 4.36 -8.71 -22.41
N GLU A 161 5.10 -7.86 -21.70
CA GLU A 161 5.92 -8.20 -20.54
C GLU A 161 5.78 -7.11 -19.48
N LEU A 162 5.62 -7.53 -18.22
CA LEU A 162 5.66 -6.67 -17.04
C LEU A 162 6.56 -7.31 -15.99
N ALA A 163 7.51 -6.55 -15.46
CA ALA A 163 8.30 -6.92 -14.29
C ALA A 163 8.04 -5.94 -13.15
N TYR A 164 7.65 -6.44 -11.98
CA TYR A 164 7.68 -5.70 -10.71
C TYR A 164 8.91 -6.14 -9.92
N ILE A 165 9.70 -5.17 -9.45
CA ILE A 165 10.99 -5.40 -8.81
C ILE A 165 11.05 -4.56 -7.54
N ASN A 166 11.12 -5.20 -6.37
CA ASN A 166 11.52 -4.54 -5.11
C ASN A 166 12.91 -5.05 -4.69
N SER A 167 13.43 -4.59 -3.56
CA SER A 167 14.77 -4.96 -3.09
C SER A 167 14.98 -6.48 -2.92
N LYS A 168 13.93 -7.27 -2.73
CA LYS A 168 14.01 -8.70 -2.41
C LYS A 168 13.41 -9.62 -3.48
N GLU A 169 12.43 -9.14 -4.23
CA GLU A 169 11.55 -9.96 -5.04
C GLU A 169 11.42 -9.39 -6.45
N VAL A 170 11.26 -10.30 -7.40
CA VAL A 170 10.94 -9.99 -8.80
C VAL A 170 9.74 -10.82 -9.19
N TYR A 171 8.70 -10.16 -9.70
CA TYR A 171 7.51 -10.79 -10.25
C TYR A 171 7.42 -10.48 -11.74
N LYS A 172 7.03 -11.47 -12.53
CA LYS A 172 6.81 -11.34 -13.98
C LYS A 172 5.38 -11.65 -14.35
N PHE A 173 4.87 -10.87 -15.30
CA PHE A 173 3.56 -11.08 -15.89
C PHE A 173 3.64 -10.89 -17.41
N THR A 174 2.72 -11.50 -18.12
CA THR A 174 2.56 -11.35 -19.57
C THR A 174 1.10 -11.11 -19.89
N ASN A 175 0.82 -10.53 -21.06
CA ASN A 175 -0.54 -10.34 -21.56
C ASN A 175 -1.46 -9.54 -20.62
N ALA A 176 -0.90 -8.54 -19.93
CA ALA A 176 -1.68 -7.58 -19.15
C ALA A 176 -2.25 -6.47 -20.05
N GLY A 177 -3.19 -5.69 -19.53
CA GLY A 177 -3.75 -4.50 -20.17
C GLY A 177 -3.34 -3.24 -19.43
N LEU A 178 -3.09 -2.16 -20.16
CA LEU A 178 -2.79 -0.83 -19.62
C LEU A 178 -3.83 0.17 -20.12
N SER A 179 -4.43 0.95 -19.23
CA SER A 179 -5.32 2.05 -19.59
C SER A 179 -5.15 3.25 -18.66
N THR A 180 -5.58 4.43 -19.11
CA THR A 180 -5.58 5.63 -18.25
C THR A 180 -6.55 5.46 -17.09
N SER A 181 -6.17 5.89 -15.88
CA SER A 181 -6.96 5.77 -14.66
C SER A 181 -7.39 7.12 -14.10
N GLY A 182 -8.53 7.12 -13.39
CA GLY A 182 -9.15 8.28 -12.74
C GLY A 182 -10.03 9.13 -13.67
N GLN A 183 -10.58 10.22 -13.11
CA GLN A 183 -11.44 11.17 -13.82
C GLN A 183 -10.68 12.47 -14.12
N SER A 184 -10.50 13.32 -13.12
CA SER A 184 -9.75 14.59 -13.21
C SER A 184 -8.26 14.38 -13.48
N THR A 185 -7.69 13.26 -13.05
CA THR A 185 -6.28 12.93 -13.30
C THR A 185 -5.92 12.84 -14.79
N LYS A 186 -6.93 12.68 -15.66
CA LYS A 186 -6.74 12.66 -17.12
C LYS A 186 -6.47 14.04 -17.71
N ASP A 187 -6.76 15.10 -16.97
CA ASP A 187 -6.52 16.48 -17.38
C ASP A 187 -5.04 16.91 -17.28
N PHE A 188 -4.17 16.04 -16.75
CA PHE A 188 -2.74 16.32 -16.58
C PHE A 188 -1.87 15.76 -17.71
N ALA A 189 -0.69 16.33 -17.95
CA ALA A 189 0.24 15.84 -18.97
C ALA A 189 0.85 14.48 -18.60
N LYS A 190 1.01 14.21 -17.30
CA LYS A 190 1.45 12.92 -16.78
C LYS A 190 0.24 12.11 -16.33
N GLN A 191 -0.09 11.09 -17.11
CA GLN A 191 -1.27 10.27 -16.88
C GLN A 191 -1.06 9.28 -15.74
N SER A 192 -2.13 9.05 -14.96
CA SER A 192 -2.23 7.88 -14.08
C SER A 192 -2.68 6.67 -14.88
N TRP A 193 -2.24 5.48 -14.48
CA TRP A 193 -2.49 4.24 -15.22
C TRP A 193 -3.17 3.17 -14.36
N ALA A 194 -3.96 2.31 -14.98
CA ALA A 194 -4.42 1.06 -14.42
C ALA A 194 -3.79 -0.09 -15.21
N ILE A 195 -3.31 -1.11 -14.50
CA ILE A 195 -2.77 -2.33 -15.06
C ILE A 195 -3.70 -3.47 -14.68
N GLU A 196 -4.27 -4.16 -15.68
CA GLU A 196 -5.09 -5.37 -15.47
C GLU A 196 -4.30 -6.61 -15.89
N LEU A 197 -3.93 -7.45 -14.92
CA LEU A 197 -3.21 -8.70 -15.16
C LEU A 197 -4.10 -9.69 -15.93
N ASP A 198 -3.49 -10.48 -16.82
CA ASP A 198 -4.17 -11.48 -17.64
C ASP A 198 -5.29 -10.94 -18.56
N LYS A 199 -5.35 -9.62 -18.81
CA LYS A 199 -6.36 -8.99 -19.68
C LYS A 199 -6.47 -9.67 -21.05
N TYR A 200 -5.34 -10.01 -21.65
CA TYR A 200 -5.26 -10.65 -22.98
C TYR A 200 -5.06 -12.16 -22.91
N ASN A 201 -5.14 -12.74 -21.72
CA ASN A 201 -5.01 -14.18 -21.50
C ASN A 201 -6.41 -14.84 -21.41
N LYS A 202 -7.11 -14.90 -22.55
CA LYS A 202 -8.54 -15.29 -22.62
C LYS A 202 -8.87 -16.72 -22.16
N ASN A 203 -7.87 -17.60 -22.09
CA ASN A 203 -8.08 -19.02 -21.77
C ASN A 203 -7.64 -19.39 -20.34
N THR A 204 -7.17 -18.42 -19.54
CA THR A 204 -6.71 -18.74 -18.19
C THR A 204 -7.89 -18.95 -17.24
N THR A 205 -7.96 -20.12 -16.62
CA THR A 205 -8.91 -20.42 -15.54
C THR A 205 -8.40 -19.96 -14.18
N GLN A 206 -7.13 -19.58 -14.08
CA GLN A 206 -6.47 -19.08 -12.88
C GLN A 206 -5.89 -17.70 -13.16
N LYS A 207 -6.15 -16.75 -12.28
CA LYS A 207 -5.66 -15.37 -12.42
C LYS A 207 -4.29 -15.24 -11.77
N SER A 208 -3.36 -14.64 -12.49
CA SER A 208 -2.09 -14.17 -11.96
C SER A 208 -2.36 -13.03 -10.99
N LEU A 209 -1.66 -13.05 -9.86
CA LEU A 209 -1.82 -12.06 -8.80
C LEU A 209 -0.45 -11.43 -8.50
N LEU A 210 -0.46 -10.11 -8.25
CA LEU A 210 0.62 -9.43 -7.55
C LEU A 210 0.12 -9.12 -6.15
N PHE A 211 0.65 -9.80 -5.14
CA PHE A 211 0.24 -9.66 -3.75
C PHE A 211 -1.28 -9.80 -3.53
N GLY A 212 -1.94 -10.69 -4.27
CA GLY A 212 -3.40 -10.85 -4.18
C GLY A 212 -4.23 -9.85 -4.98
N ARG A 213 -3.64 -9.12 -5.93
CA ARG A 213 -4.33 -8.19 -6.82
C ARG A 213 -4.28 -8.64 -8.27
N THR A 214 -5.41 -8.55 -8.96
CA THR A 214 -5.48 -8.68 -10.43
C THR A 214 -5.33 -7.34 -11.14
N THR A 215 -5.61 -6.24 -10.44
CA THR A 215 -5.51 -4.88 -10.99
C THR A 215 -4.70 -4.00 -10.05
N LEU A 216 -3.84 -3.17 -10.64
CA LEU A 216 -2.98 -2.24 -9.92
C LEU A 216 -3.21 -0.84 -10.47
N LYS A 217 -3.23 0.17 -9.58
CA LYS A 217 -3.29 1.57 -9.98
C LYS A 217 -1.92 2.21 -9.79
N LEU A 218 -1.48 2.96 -10.79
CA LEU A 218 -0.30 3.81 -10.77
C LEU A 218 -0.76 5.26 -10.80
N ARG A 219 -0.76 5.92 -9.64
CA ARG A 219 -1.12 7.33 -9.53
C ARG A 219 0.07 8.24 -9.80
N ALA A 220 -0.15 9.23 -10.67
CA ALA A 220 0.88 10.17 -11.07
C ALA A 220 1.20 11.22 -9.99
N GLU A 221 0.29 11.41 -9.03
CA GLU A 221 0.36 12.41 -7.93
C GLU A 221 0.56 13.85 -8.43
N GLU A 222 -0.19 14.24 -9.47
CA GLU A 222 -0.08 15.59 -10.05
C GLU A 222 -0.86 16.66 -9.25
N THR A 223 -1.69 16.25 -8.29
CA THR A 223 -2.39 17.13 -7.32
C THR A 223 -1.68 17.19 -5.96
N ASP A 224 -0.75 16.27 -5.69
CA ASP A 224 0.00 16.16 -4.44
C ASP A 224 1.50 16.45 -4.68
N SER A 225 1.96 17.63 -4.27
CA SER A 225 3.38 18.00 -4.36
C SER A 225 4.31 17.06 -3.56
N THR A 226 3.77 16.34 -2.57
CA THR A 226 4.52 15.51 -1.63
C THR A 226 4.63 14.04 -2.03
N PHE A 227 3.78 13.54 -2.92
CA PHE A 227 3.61 12.09 -3.19
C PHE A 227 3.29 11.24 -1.94
N ALA A 228 3.02 11.85 -0.79
CA ALA A 228 3.06 11.17 0.50
C ALA A 228 1.74 11.23 1.27
N ARG A 229 0.80 12.11 0.90
CA ARG A 229 -0.46 12.29 1.65
C ARG A 229 -1.26 11.00 1.66
N GLU A 230 -1.52 10.42 0.49
CA GLU A 230 -2.32 9.21 0.41
C GLU A 230 -1.65 8.02 1.11
N LYS A 231 -0.35 7.81 0.87
CA LYS A 231 0.42 6.77 1.57
C LYS A 231 0.38 6.93 3.10
N LEU A 232 0.53 8.14 3.60
CA LEU A 232 0.50 8.42 5.04
C LEU A 232 -0.85 8.05 5.65
N VAL A 233 -1.95 8.44 4.99
CA VAL A 233 -3.30 8.19 5.50
C VAL A 233 -3.63 6.70 5.51
N LEU A 234 -3.22 5.96 4.47
CA LEU A 234 -3.36 4.50 4.44
C LEU A 234 -2.59 3.83 5.57
N ASP A 235 -1.38 4.30 5.87
CA ASP A 235 -0.59 3.82 7.03
C ASP A 235 -1.22 4.19 8.37
N MET A 236 -1.82 5.38 8.48
CA MET A 236 -2.55 5.81 9.67
C MET A 236 -3.79 4.93 9.92
N LEU A 237 -4.56 4.60 8.88
CA LEU A 237 -5.69 3.68 8.99
C LEU A 237 -5.23 2.29 9.45
N ALA A 238 -4.15 1.76 8.86
CA ALA A 238 -3.58 0.48 9.26
C ALA A 238 -3.11 0.50 10.73
N ALA A 239 -2.39 1.54 11.15
CA ALA A 239 -1.94 1.71 12.53
C ALA A 239 -3.10 1.92 13.52
N ALA A 240 -4.22 2.50 13.06
CA ALA A 240 -5.47 2.62 13.80
C ALA A 240 -6.29 1.32 13.82
N GLY A 241 -5.84 0.25 13.17
CA GLY A 241 -6.55 -1.03 13.09
C GLY A 241 -7.75 -1.03 12.15
N GLY A 242 -7.91 0.00 11.33
CA GLY A 242 -8.97 0.09 10.32
C GLY A 242 -8.70 -0.77 9.08
N ALA A 243 -9.76 -1.19 8.41
CA ALA A 243 -9.71 -1.78 7.08
C ALA A 243 -9.18 -0.74 6.08
N THR A 244 -8.10 -1.04 5.36
CA THR A 244 -7.49 -0.04 4.48
C THR A 244 -6.83 -0.65 3.25
N LEU A 245 -6.70 0.18 2.22
CA LEU A 245 -5.92 -0.11 1.03
C LEU A 245 -4.42 -0.08 1.36
N SER A 246 -3.62 -0.69 0.49
CA SER A 246 -2.17 -0.66 0.52
C SER A 246 -1.61 0.20 -0.59
N ALA A 247 -0.51 0.88 -0.31
CA ALA A 247 0.25 1.61 -1.32
C ALA A 247 1.76 1.58 -1.07
N SER A 248 2.54 1.78 -2.12
CA SER A 248 3.99 1.94 -2.09
C SER A 248 4.45 2.78 -3.28
N TRP A 249 5.64 3.36 -3.21
CA TRP A 249 6.19 4.12 -4.33
C TRP A 249 6.89 3.21 -5.33
N THR A 250 6.73 3.53 -6.62
CA THR A 250 7.36 2.77 -7.69
C THR A 250 7.87 3.67 -8.81
N ARG A 251 9.07 3.36 -9.35
CA ARG A 251 9.53 3.91 -10.62
C ARG A 251 8.88 3.15 -11.76
N VAL A 252 8.42 3.84 -12.80
CA VAL A 252 7.79 3.20 -13.97
C VAL A 252 8.63 3.43 -15.21
N PHE A 253 8.84 2.36 -15.97
CA PHE A 253 9.44 2.37 -17.29
C PHE A 253 8.49 1.67 -18.27
N ILE A 254 8.27 2.28 -19.43
CA ILE A 254 7.46 1.69 -20.51
C ILE A 254 8.28 1.74 -21.79
N ASN A 255 8.45 0.60 -22.46
CA ASN A 255 9.27 0.47 -23.67
C ASN A 255 10.70 1.01 -23.48
N ASN A 256 11.31 0.68 -22.34
CA ASN A 256 12.62 1.17 -21.88
C ASN A 256 12.74 2.69 -21.66
N GLU A 257 11.64 3.43 -21.78
CA GLU A 257 11.62 4.87 -21.51
C GLU A 257 11.12 5.14 -20.09
N PRO A 258 11.70 6.11 -19.37
CA PRO A 258 11.25 6.46 -18.03
C PRO A 258 9.89 7.18 -18.07
N TYR A 259 9.00 6.82 -17.15
CA TYR A 259 7.70 7.47 -16.92
C TYR A 259 7.63 8.24 -15.60
N GLY A 260 8.62 8.03 -14.72
CA GLY A 260 8.76 8.74 -13.45
C GLY A 260 8.33 7.92 -12.24
N LEU A 261 8.18 8.62 -11.11
CA LEU A 261 7.72 8.07 -9.85
C LEU A 261 6.18 8.03 -9.84
N PHE A 262 5.60 6.97 -9.29
CA PHE A 262 4.16 6.81 -9.09
C PHE A 262 3.89 6.28 -7.69
N LEU A 263 2.69 6.56 -7.17
CA LEU A 263 2.14 5.78 -6.06
C LEU A 263 1.44 4.55 -6.65
N LEU A 264 2.03 3.37 -6.42
CA LEU A 264 1.42 2.09 -6.70
C LEU A 264 0.43 1.78 -5.58
N MET A 265 -0.82 1.51 -5.92
CA MET A 265 -1.85 1.24 -4.93
C MET A 265 -2.92 0.28 -5.42
N ASP A 266 -3.74 -0.15 -4.46
CA ASP A 266 -5.00 -0.84 -4.72
C ASP A 266 -5.96 -0.04 -5.62
N ASP A 267 -6.70 -0.77 -6.44
CA ASP A 267 -8.02 -0.34 -6.94
C ASP A 267 -9.03 -1.42 -6.55
N VAL A 268 -10.32 -1.14 -6.67
CA VAL A 268 -11.32 -2.21 -6.54
C VAL A 268 -11.14 -3.18 -7.68
N SER A 269 -10.57 -4.32 -7.32
CA SER A 269 -10.38 -5.48 -8.18
C SER A 269 -10.86 -6.72 -7.46
N THR A 270 -10.89 -7.83 -8.19
CA THR A 270 -11.05 -9.16 -7.62
C THR A 270 -10.08 -9.33 -6.44
N HIS A 271 -10.60 -9.85 -5.33
CA HIS A 271 -9.92 -10.08 -4.05
C HIS A 271 -9.51 -8.87 -3.21
N LEU A 272 -9.78 -7.62 -3.61
CA LEU A 272 -9.48 -6.47 -2.75
C LEU A 272 -10.16 -6.60 -1.39
N ILE A 273 -11.47 -6.87 -1.39
CA ILE A 273 -12.24 -7.02 -0.15
C ILE A 273 -11.76 -8.23 0.66
N ASP A 274 -11.41 -9.34 0.00
CA ASP A 274 -10.87 -10.51 0.68
C ASP A 274 -9.54 -10.20 1.39
N ASN A 275 -8.67 -9.41 0.77
CA ASN A 275 -7.41 -8.98 1.36
C ASN A 275 -7.62 -8.11 2.61
N ILE A 276 -8.62 -7.21 2.55
CA ILE A 276 -8.85 -6.20 3.58
C ILE A 276 -9.72 -6.72 4.73
N LEU A 277 -10.75 -7.53 4.44
CA LEU A 277 -11.76 -7.96 5.42
C LEU A 277 -11.65 -9.44 5.80
N HIS A 278 -10.95 -10.26 5.01
CA HIS A 278 -10.93 -11.72 5.18
C HIS A 278 -9.51 -12.32 5.19
N GLY A 279 -8.48 -11.51 5.48
CA GLY A 279 -7.11 -11.98 5.60
C GLY A 279 -6.61 -12.71 4.35
N GLY A 280 -7.01 -12.28 3.16
CA GLY A 280 -6.60 -12.90 1.90
C GLY A 280 -7.28 -14.23 1.61
N ASN A 281 -8.37 -14.59 2.30
CA ASN A 281 -9.20 -15.72 1.91
C ASN A 281 -9.97 -15.40 0.61
N TRP A 282 -9.29 -15.55 -0.53
CA TRP A 282 -9.80 -15.31 -1.88
C TRP A 282 -10.95 -16.23 -2.34
N LYS A 283 -11.44 -17.10 -1.45
CA LYS A 283 -12.61 -17.95 -1.64
C LYS A 283 -13.68 -17.69 -0.59
N SER A 284 -13.63 -16.55 0.08
CA SER A 284 -14.63 -16.17 1.07
C SER A 284 -16.01 -16.19 0.40
N PRO A 285 -16.94 -17.07 0.81
CA PRO A 285 -18.30 -17.08 0.25
C PRO A 285 -19.12 -15.88 0.76
N ASN A 286 -18.52 -15.08 1.65
CA ASN A 286 -19.18 -13.97 2.32
C ASN A 286 -18.99 -12.65 1.56
N THR A 287 -18.02 -12.54 0.66
CA THR A 287 -17.72 -11.28 -0.03
C THR A 287 -18.85 -10.94 -0.98
N GLY A 288 -19.61 -9.88 -0.69
CA GLY A 288 -20.72 -9.40 -1.51
C GLY A 288 -20.37 -8.18 -2.35
N VAL A 289 -21.42 -7.45 -2.71
CA VAL A 289 -21.32 -6.23 -3.53
C VAL A 289 -20.48 -5.17 -2.86
N THR A 290 -19.73 -4.43 -3.67
CA THR A 290 -18.96 -3.24 -3.27
C THR A 290 -19.36 -2.07 -4.13
N TYR A 291 -19.82 -0.98 -3.50
CA TYR A 291 -20.11 0.28 -4.18
C TYR A 291 -18.99 1.29 -3.94
N LYS A 292 -18.66 2.10 -4.95
CA LYS A 292 -17.97 3.38 -4.76
C LYS A 292 -19.02 4.47 -4.59
N GLY A 293 -18.93 5.24 -3.52
CA GLY A 293 -19.74 6.45 -3.34
C GLY A 293 -18.99 7.68 -3.87
N ASN A 294 -19.67 8.51 -4.65
CA ASN A 294 -19.12 9.73 -5.24
C ASN A 294 -20.01 10.94 -4.95
N ALA A 295 -19.41 12.14 -4.97
CA ALA A 295 -20.14 13.39 -5.08
C ALA A 295 -19.92 14.01 -6.46
N LEU A 296 -21.01 14.31 -7.17
CA LEU A 296 -20.97 14.92 -8.51
C LEU A 296 -21.17 16.43 -8.43
N SER A 297 -21.92 16.89 -7.44
CA SER A 297 -22.13 18.31 -7.10
C SER A 297 -22.49 18.42 -5.61
N PRO A 298 -22.59 19.65 -5.05
CA PRO A 298 -23.09 19.86 -3.69
C PRO A 298 -24.53 19.34 -3.44
N GLU A 299 -25.33 19.14 -4.49
CA GLU A 299 -26.70 18.63 -4.41
C GLU A 299 -26.82 17.15 -4.80
N GLN A 300 -25.80 16.59 -5.44
CA GLN A 300 -25.77 15.21 -5.92
C GLN A 300 -24.58 14.49 -5.27
N GLU A 301 -24.87 13.91 -4.10
CA GLU A 301 -23.86 13.30 -3.24
C GLU A 301 -24.19 11.84 -2.93
N GLY A 302 -23.16 11.01 -2.83
CA GLY A 302 -23.22 9.66 -2.28
C GLY A 302 -23.36 9.69 -0.76
N ASN A 303 -24.28 10.50 -0.22
CA ASN A 303 -24.40 10.82 1.20
C ASN A 303 -25.18 9.79 2.03
N LEU A 304 -25.71 8.74 1.41
CA LEU A 304 -26.45 7.65 2.06
C LEU A 304 -27.83 8.05 2.62
N VAL A 305 -28.40 9.17 2.16
CA VAL A 305 -29.77 9.58 2.49
C VAL A 305 -30.78 8.65 1.82
N TYR A 306 -31.80 8.23 2.57
CA TYR A 306 -32.94 7.53 1.99
C TYR A 306 -33.88 8.52 1.31
N ALA A 307 -33.88 8.50 -0.03
CA ALA A 307 -34.67 9.39 -0.87
C ALA A 307 -36.01 8.78 -1.34
N GLY A 308 -36.46 7.70 -0.68
CA GLY A 308 -37.62 6.89 -1.09
C GLY A 308 -37.22 5.66 -1.93
N ASP A 309 -38.20 4.90 -2.38
CA ASP A 309 -38.00 3.64 -3.14
C ASP A 309 -37.78 3.87 -4.66
N ASP A 310 -37.68 5.12 -5.11
CA ASP A 310 -37.35 5.48 -6.49
C ASP A 310 -35.85 5.28 -6.76
N LEU A 311 -35.51 4.23 -7.51
CA LEU A 311 -34.13 3.86 -7.82
C LEU A 311 -33.36 4.91 -8.63
N THR A 312 -34.05 5.82 -9.33
CA THR A 312 -33.37 6.87 -10.11
C THR A 312 -32.62 7.88 -9.24
N LYS A 313 -32.98 7.97 -7.95
CA LYS A 313 -32.32 8.82 -6.95
C LYS A 313 -31.02 8.23 -6.40
N TYR A 314 -30.72 6.97 -6.72
CA TYR A 314 -29.50 6.27 -6.34
C TYR A 314 -28.70 5.94 -7.61
N SER A 315 -28.38 6.97 -8.40
CA SER A 315 -27.76 6.77 -9.72
C SER A 315 -26.44 6.00 -9.64
N ALA A 316 -26.08 5.31 -10.72
CA ALA A 316 -24.80 4.58 -10.82
C ALA A 316 -23.57 5.51 -10.81
N ASP A 317 -23.75 6.81 -11.03
CA ASP A 317 -22.69 7.81 -10.92
C ASP A 317 -22.45 8.19 -9.44
N LEU A 318 -23.49 8.23 -8.61
CA LEU A 318 -23.38 8.44 -7.16
C LEU A 318 -22.93 7.17 -6.43
N TYR A 319 -23.52 6.02 -6.79
CA TYR A 319 -23.24 4.72 -6.19
C TYR A 319 -22.87 3.72 -7.28
N LYS A 320 -21.59 3.71 -7.63
CA LYS A 320 -21.05 2.87 -8.68
C LYS A 320 -20.81 1.46 -8.15
N LEU A 321 -21.49 0.46 -8.70
CA LEU A 321 -21.14 -0.94 -8.44
C LEU A 321 -19.71 -1.20 -8.97
N ALA A 322 -18.79 -1.47 -8.06
CA ALA A 322 -17.38 -1.67 -8.35
C ALA A 322 -17.06 -3.17 -8.49
N ASP A 323 -17.62 -3.99 -7.61
CA ASP A 323 -17.50 -5.45 -7.63
C ASP A 323 -18.81 -6.06 -7.10
N LYS A 324 -19.19 -7.23 -7.62
CA LYS A 324 -20.32 -8.01 -7.12
C LYS A 324 -19.90 -9.05 -6.07
N GLY A 325 -18.60 -9.30 -5.92
CA GLY A 325 -18.07 -10.38 -5.10
C GLY A 325 -18.59 -11.74 -5.59
N GLU A 326 -19.00 -12.58 -4.65
CA GLU A 326 -19.55 -13.91 -4.89
C GLU A 326 -21.07 -13.89 -5.17
N ASP A 327 -21.71 -12.72 -5.20
CA ASP A 327 -23.14 -12.61 -5.47
C ASP A 327 -23.44 -12.71 -6.98
N ASN A 328 -23.78 -13.93 -7.41
CA ASN A 328 -24.15 -14.18 -8.79
C ASN A 328 -25.56 -13.70 -9.18
N SER A 329 -26.36 -13.22 -8.24
CA SER A 329 -27.68 -12.64 -8.52
C SER A 329 -27.63 -11.16 -8.91
N VAL A 330 -26.50 -10.49 -8.64
CA VAL A 330 -26.33 -9.06 -8.90
C VAL A 330 -25.84 -8.80 -10.32
N SER A 331 -26.46 -7.80 -10.94
CA SER A 331 -26.18 -7.27 -12.26
C SER A 331 -26.35 -5.76 -12.26
N LYS A 332 -25.96 -5.10 -13.36
CA LYS A 332 -26.19 -3.65 -13.53
C LYS A 332 -27.66 -3.24 -13.46
N ASN A 333 -28.59 -4.17 -13.67
CA ASN A 333 -30.03 -3.86 -13.74
C ASN A 333 -30.72 -3.89 -12.36
N ASN A 334 -30.11 -4.54 -11.37
CA ASN A 334 -30.68 -4.66 -10.01
C ASN A 334 -29.75 -4.15 -8.91
N SER A 335 -28.51 -3.74 -9.21
CA SER A 335 -27.58 -3.28 -8.19
C SER A 335 -28.07 -2.07 -7.40
N GLN A 336 -28.81 -1.15 -8.01
CA GLN A 336 -29.22 0.08 -7.33
C GLN A 336 -30.27 -0.17 -6.23
N GLN A 337 -30.96 -1.31 -6.29
CA GLN A 337 -31.89 -1.73 -5.24
C GLN A 337 -31.15 -1.96 -3.91
N LEU A 338 -29.97 -2.59 -3.93
CA LEU A 338 -29.23 -2.93 -2.71
C LEU A 338 -28.75 -1.70 -1.95
N ILE A 339 -28.27 -0.67 -2.67
CA ILE A 339 -27.86 0.58 -2.02
C ILE A 339 -29.06 1.38 -1.51
N MET A 340 -30.19 1.37 -2.24
CA MET A 340 -31.44 1.97 -1.75
C MET A 340 -31.91 1.27 -0.47
N GLU A 341 -31.88 -0.06 -0.42
CA GLU A 341 -32.24 -0.84 0.76
C GLU A 341 -31.29 -0.57 1.94
N PHE A 342 -29.99 -0.41 1.69
CA PHE A 342 -29.05 0.06 2.71
C PHE A 342 -29.45 1.43 3.26
N CYS A 343 -29.68 2.42 2.40
CA CYS A 343 -30.08 3.77 2.83
C CYS A 343 -31.39 3.72 3.63
N LYS A 344 -32.36 2.90 3.18
CA LYS A 344 -33.64 2.67 3.88
C LYS A 344 -33.42 2.09 5.27
N ASN A 345 -32.62 1.02 5.38
CA ASN A 345 -32.31 0.39 6.67
C ASN A 345 -31.56 1.35 7.60
N LEU A 346 -30.60 2.13 7.06
CA LEU A 346 -29.88 3.14 7.82
C LEU A 346 -30.82 4.24 8.36
N SER A 347 -31.80 4.67 7.56
CA SER A 347 -32.82 5.66 7.98
C SER A 347 -33.73 5.17 9.11
N GLN A 348 -33.82 3.85 9.33
CA GLN A 348 -34.62 3.22 10.38
C GLN A 348 -33.83 2.98 11.66
N VAL A 349 -32.51 3.21 11.66
CA VAL A 349 -31.68 3.06 12.85
C VAL A 349 -32.09 4.10 13.89
N ASN A 350 -32.41 3.62 15.09
CA ASN A 350 -32.66 4.49 16.24
C ASN A 350 -31.32 4.84 16.89
N TYR A 351 -30.75 6.00 16.57
CA TYR A 351 -29.47 6.44 17.12
C TYR A 351 -29.43 6.54 18.66
N LYS A 352 -30.54 6.39 19.40
CA LYS A 352 -30.57 6.45 20.87
C LYS A 352 -30.47 5.09 21.56
N ASP A 353 -30.57 3.97 20.84
CA ASP A 353 -30.73 2.64 21.44
C ASP A 353 -29.41 1.92 21.79
N ALA A 354 -28.27 2.41 21.31
CA ALA A 354 -26.96 1.93 21.75
C ALA A 354 -26.60 2.57 23.10
N THR A 355 -26.16 1.75 24.05
CA THR A 355 -25.86 2.18 25.43
C THR A 355 -24.47 1.77 25.91
N ASP A 356 -23.96 0.65 25.41
CA ASP A 356 -22.62 0.14 25.70
C ASP A 356 -22.18 -0.87 24.62
N ALA A 357 -21.01 -1.50 24.81
CA ALA A 357 -20.46 -2.47 23.86
C ALA A 357 -21.27 -3.77 23.75
N GLN A 358 -21.98 -4.15 24.82
CA GLN A 358 -22.83 -5.35 24.88
C GLN A 358 -24.22 -5.07 24.29
N HIS A 359 -24.63 -3.81 24.26
CA HIS A 359 -25.89 -3.30 23.71
C HIS A 359 -25.62 -2.27 22.61
N PRO A 360 -25.11 -2.71 21.43
CA PRO A 360 -24.62 -1.82 20.38
C PRO A 360 -25.73 -1.13 19.57
N GLY A 361 -27.00 -1.34 19.92
CA GLY A 361 -28.14 -0.70 19.28
C GLY A 361 -28.47 -1.22 17.89
N SER A 362 -29.46 -0.60 17.23
CA SER A 362 -29.94 -1.03 15.91
C SER A 362 -28.92 -0.82 14.79
N ILE A 363 -27.93 0.07 14.97
CA ILE A 363 -26.86 0.27 14.00
C ILE A 363 -26.04 -1.01 13.75
N ALA A 364 -25.91 -1.88 14.77
CA ALA A 364 -25.18 -3.14 14.63
C ALA A 364 -25.89 -4.19 13.77
N ASN A 365 -27.14 -3.94 13.36
CA ASN A 365 -27.86 -4.76 12.37
C ASN A 365 -27.59 -4.28 10.93
N VAL A 366 -27.02 -3.09 10.76
CA VAL A 366 -26.77 -2.46 9.45
C VAL A 366 -25.28 -2.44 9.14
N ILE A 367 -24.45 -2.08 10.13
CA ILE A 367 -22.99 -1.98 10.01
C ILE A 367 -22.33 -3.17 10.71
N ASP A 368 -21.35 -3.77 10.04
CA ASP A 368 -20.65 -4.96 10.54
C ASP A 368 -19.83 -4.66 11.81
N SER A 369 -18.95 -3.66 11.71
CA SER A 369 -18.14 -3.19 12.84
C SER A 369 -18.24 -1.68 13.04
N PRO A 370 -18.97 -1.23 14.10
CA PRO A 370 -18.96 0.15 14.54
C PRO A 370 -17.56 0.73 14.74
N GLN A 371 -16.64 -0.04 15.30
CA GLN A 371 -15.27 0.42 15.58
C GLN A 371 -14.53 0.77 14.28
N ASN A 372 -14.65 -0.04 13.22
CA ASN A 372 -14.04 0.27 11.93
C ASN A 372 -14.57 1.60 11.37
N THR A 373 -15.89 1.79 11.35
CA THR A 373 -16.49 3.04 10.88
C THR A 373 -16.00 4.24 11.69
N LEU A 374 -15.93 4.14 13.01
CA LEU A 374 -15.44 5.23 13.87
C LEU A 374 -13.95 5.54 13.65
N ILE A 375 -13.11 4.55 13.34
CA ILE A 375 -11.71 4.75 12.94
C ILE A 375 -11.63 5.56 11.62
N HIS A 376 -12.42 5.17 10.62
CA HIS A 376 -12.46 5.90 9.35
C HIS A 376 -12.93 7.35 9.54
N LEU A 377 -13.98 7.58 10.33
CA LEU A 377 -14.45 8.93 10.66
C LEU A 377 -13.37 9.74 11.40
N ALA A 378 -12.69 9.12 12.37
CA ALA A 378 -11.65 9.79 13.16
C ALA A 378 -10.49 10.23 12.26
N ILE A 379 -10.01 9.35 11.38
CA ILE A 379 -8.96 9.69 10.42
C ILE A 379 -9.42 10.77 9.43
N ASN A 380 -10.62 10.64 8.84
CA ASN A 380 -11.15 11.65 7.91
C ASN A 380 -11.22 13.05 8.56
N PHE A 381 -11.65 13.15 9.81
CA PHE A 381 -11.66 14.40 10.55
C PHE A 381 -10.24 14.92 10.84
N LEU A 382 -9.35 14.07 11.37
CA LEU A 382 -7.98 14.47 11.74
C LEU A 382 -7.19 15.03 10.55
N ILE A 383 -7.27 14.36 9.39
CA ILE A 383 -6.53 14.74 8.18
C ILE A 383 -7.20 15.87 7.40
N GLY A 384 -8.43 16.27 7.76
CA GLY A 384 -9.22 17.23 7.00
C GLY A 384 -9.56 16.73 5.61
N SER A 385 -10.04 15.50 5.51
CA SER A 385 -10.51 14.89 4.26
C SER A 385 -11.78 15.61 3.80
N TRP A 386 -11.60 16.67 3.03
CA TRP A 386 -12.69 17.53 2.58
C TRP A 386 -13.43 16.90 1.41
N ASP A 387 -12.72 16.35 0.42
CA ASP A 387 -13.32 15.55 -0.67
C ASP A 387 -13.69 14.12 -0.22
N GLY A 388 -13.58 13.82 1.08
CA GLY A 388 -13.81 12.47 1.62
C GLY A 388 -15.26 12.17 2.03
N PHE A 389 -15.41 10.99 2.66
CA PHE A 389 -16.70 10.44 3.07
C PHE A 389 -17.51 11.36 3.98
N TRP A 390 -16.87 11.91 5.01
CA TRP A 390 -17.61 12.73 5.99
C TRP A 390 -17.99 14.08 5.37
N TYR A 391 -17.05 14.80 4.76
CA TYR A 391 -17.30 16.20 4.40
C TYR A 391 -18.02 16.34 3.05
N GLN A 392 -17.51 15.78 1.95
CA GLN A 392 -18.14 15.83 0.62
C GLN A 392 -19.15 14.70 0.37
N ALA A 393 -19.05 13.59 1.09
CA ALA A 393 -19.73 12.33 0.79
C ALA A 393 -19.27 11.66 -0.53
N SER A 394 -17.95 11.67 -0.74
CA SER A 394 -17.27 10.98 -1.83
C SER A 394 -16.18 10.03 -1.29
N ASN A 395 -15.49 9.32 -2.18
CA ASN A 395 -14.25 8.59 -1.93
C ASN A 395 -14.33 7.51 -0.82
N TYR A 396 -15.34 6.66 -0.93
CA TYR A 396 -15.47 5.49 -0.07
C TYR A 396 -16.01 4.26 -0.79
N TYR A 397 -15.63 3.10 -0.29
CA TYR A 397 -16.26 1.83 -0.56
C TYR A 397 -17.26 1.48 0.52
N LEU A 398 -18.38 0.90 0.09
CA LEU A 398 -19.34 0.25 0.95
C LEU A 398 -19.49 -1.21 0.48
N ASN A 399 -18.98 -2.14 1.27
CA ASN A 399 -19.04 -3.57 0.97
C ASN A 399 -20.10 -4.26 1.83
N GLN A 400 -20.87 -5.18 1.24
CA GLN A 400 -21.83 -6.01 1.96
C GLN A 400 -21.25 -7.41 2.22
N ASP A 401 -21.41 -7.90 3.44
CA ASP A 401 -21.21 -9.31 3.76
C ASP A 401 -22.48 -10.13 3.42
N LEU A 402 -22.33 -11.19 2.62
CA LEU A 402 -23.45 -11.98 2.11
C LEU A 402 -24.15 -12.85 3.16
N VAL A 403 -23.50 -13.12 4.28
CA VAL A 403 -24.04 -13.97 5.36
C VAL A 403 -24.80 -13.12 6.36
N THR A 404 -24.14 -12.10 6.90
CA THR A 404 -24.70 -11.21 7.93
C THR A 404 -25.59 -10.12 7.33
N LYS A 405 -25.45 -9.84 6.03
CA LYS A 405 -26.10 -8.73 5.29
C LYS A 405 -25.73 -7.33 5.79
N LYS A 406 -24.71 -7.24 6.65
CA LYS A 406 -24.18 -5.99 7.18
C LYS A 406 -23.17 -5.38 6.23
N TRP A 407 -22.90 -4.09 6.43
CA TRP A 407 -22.06 -3.29 5.55
C TRP A 407 -20.81 -2.76 6.26
N THR A 408 -19.73 -2.66 5.50
CA THR A 408 -18.44 -2.15 5.96
C THR A 408 -18.02 -0.95 5.12
N LEU A 409 -17.71 0.16 5.81
CA LEU A 409 -17.15 1.38 5.20
C LEU A 409 -15.63 1.26 5.08
N ILE A 410 -15.08 1.61 3.92
CA ILE A 410 -13.63 1.73 3.68
C ILE A 410 -13.38 3.01 2.88
N THR A 411 -12.70 4.00 3.43
CA THR A 411 -12.42 5.28 2.73
C THR A 411 -11.11 5.21 1.93
N TYR A 412 -11.03 5.92 0.80
CA TYR A 412 -9.86 5.99 -0.09
C TYR A 412 -9.70 7.40 -0.67
N ASP A 413 -8.75 7.62 -1.60
CA ASP A 413 -8.52 8.91 -2.30
C ASP A 413 -8.18 10.06 -1.34
N PHE A 414 -6.93 10.09 -0.89
CA PHE A 414 -6.47 11.00 0.17
C PHE A 414 -5.42 12.01 -0.29
N ASP A 415 -5.34 12.30 -1.59
CA ASP A 415 -4.43 13.31 -2.14
C ASP A 415 -4.81 14.73 -1.71
N GLU A 416 -6.10 15.01 -1.54
CA GLU A 416 -6.61 16.31 -1.07
C GLU A 416 -6.86 16.34 0.45
N THR A 417 -5.78 16.11 1.20
CA THR A 417 -5.77 16.09 2.67
C THR A 417 -4.67 16.98 3.24
N PHE A 418 -4.67 17.18 4.56
CA PHE A 418 -3.70 18.01 5.27
C PHE A 418 -3.62 19.46 4.76
N GLY A 419 -4.75 20.01 4.31
CA GLY A 419 -4.84 21.37 3.79
C GLY A 419 -4.58 21.50 2.29
N ASN A 420 -4.18 20.42 1.60
CA ASN A 420 -4.11 20.39 0.15
C ASN A 420 -5.51 20.41 -0.46
N GLY A 421 -5.77 21.34 -1.38
CA GLY A 421 -7.08 21.52 -2.01
C GLY A 421 -8.20 21.98 -1.07
N ALA A 422 -7.92 22.19 0.23
CA ALA A 422 -8.96 22.42 1.23
C ALA A 422 -9.89 23.59 0.87
N GLU A 423 -11.20 23.31 0.82
CA GLU A 423 -12.24 24.31 0.54
C GLU A 423 -12.39 25.35 1.66
N ASP A 424 -12.05 24.99 2.90
CA ASP A 424 -12.08 25.88 4.05
C ASP A 424 -10.77 25.79 4.86
N ALA A 425 -10.08 26.92 4.96
CA ALA A 425 -8.84 27.06 5.70
C ALA A 425 -9.01 26.82 7.22
N SER A 426 -10.23 26.91 7.75
CA SER A 426 -10.56 26.68 9.16
C SER A 426 -10.68 25.20 9.51
N MET A 427 -10.73 24.31 8.52
CA MET A 427 -10.99 22.87 8.72
C MET A 427 -10.04 22.22 9.73
N ASN A 428 -8.78 22.66 9.83
CA ASN A 428 -7.81 22.13 10.80
C ASN A 428 -8.07 22.51 12.26
N THR A 429 -8.95 23.48 12.53
CA THR A 429 -9.27 23.97 13.90
C THR A 429 -10.74 23.83 14.25
N VAL A 430 -11.62 23.54 13.29
CA VAL A 430 -13.04 23.28 13.57
C VAL A 430 -13.21 22.07 14.49
N SER A 431 -14.17 22.13 15.41
CA SER A 431 -14.54 20.98 16.23
C SER A 431 -15.27 19.94 15.38
N TYR A 432 -15.22 18.66 15.77
CA TYR A 432 -15.84 17.60 14.97
C TYR A 432 -17.37 17.76 14.84
N GLN A 433 -18.03 18.41 15.81
CA GLN A 433 -19.47 18.70 15.75
C GLN A 433 -19.83 19.69 14.63
N ASN A 434 -18.87 20.48 14.19
CA ASN A 434 -19.01 21.46 13.12
C ASN A 434 -18.26 21.03 11.84
N TYR A 435 -17.79 19.79 11.77
CA TYR A 435 -17.10 19.24 10.60
C TYR A 435 -18.13 18.78 9.55
N SER A 436 -18.78 19.73 8.88
CA SER A 436 -19.77 19.45 7.84
C SER A 436 -19.99 20.68 6.97
N ARG A 437 -20.43 20.47 5.72
CA ARG A 437 -20.93 21.57 4.90
C ARG A 437 -22.30 22.05 5.38
N PRO A 438 -22.60 23.36 5.34
CA PRO A 438 -23.92 23.87 5.67
C PRO A 438 -25.03 23.17 4.86
N GLY A 439 -26.08 22.70 5.55
CA GLY A 439 -27.24 22.05 4.92
C GLY A 439 -26.99 20.62 4.42
N SER A 440 -25.78 20.07 4.59
CA SER A 440 -25.48 18.70 4.18
C SER A 440 -26.01 17.66 5.18
N GLU A 441 -26.49 16.53 4.66
CA GLU A 441 -26.97 15.41 5.49
C GLU A 441 -25.95 14.28 5.49
N ARG A 442 -25.60 13.74 6.67
CA ARG A 442 -24.64 12.63 6.80
C ARG A 442 -25.23 11.51 7.68
N PRO A 443 -26.26 10.76 7.23
CA PRO A 443 -26.99 9.78 8.04
C PRO A 443 -26.11 8.82 8.82
N LEU A 444 -25.07 8.23 8.20
CA LEU A 444 -24.19 7.30 8.90
C LEU A 444 -23.38 7.98 10.01
N VAL A 445 -22.85 9.19 9.75
CA VAL A 445 -22.15 10.00 10.74
C VAL A 445 -23.10 10.39 11.87
N THR A 446 -24.29 10.91 11.52
CA THR A 446 -25.32 11.35 12.45
C THR A 446 -25.73 10.23 13.40
N VAL A 447 -25.95 9.01 12.89
CA VAL A 447 -26.34 7.87 13.71
C VAL A 447 -25.29 7.53 14.77
N PHE A 448 -24.00 7.59 14.42
CA PHE A 448 -22.93 7.36 15.39
C PHE A 448 -22.71 8.53 16.35
N LEU A 449 -22.64 9.76 15.84
CA LEU A 449 -22.21 10.91 16.65
C LEU A 449 -23.33 11.56 17.47
N ASN A 450 -24.59 11.28 17.17
CA ASN A 450 -25.74 11.67 18.01
C ASN A 450 -26.09 10.62 19.09
N ASN A 451 -25.43 9.46 19.07
CA ASN A 451 -25.53 8.48 20.14
C ASN A 451 -24.48 8.78 21.22
N THR A 452 -24.88 8.90 22.49
CA THR A 452 -23.94 9.22 23.59
C THR A 452 -22.84 8.18 23.76
N TYR A 453 -23.14 6.89 23.62
CA TYR A 453 -22.14 5.84 23.75
C TYR A 453 -21.12 5.90 22.60
N TYR A 454 -21.57 5.91 21.35
CA TYR A 454 -20.66 5.94 20.20
C TYR A 454 -19.93 7.27 20.02
N GLN A 455 -20.52 8.40 20.43
CA GLN A 455 -19.80 9.67 20.54
C GLN A 455 -18.61 9.54 21.51
N GLY A 456 -18.80 8.89 22.66
CA GLY A 456 -17.72 8.59 23.60
C GLY A 456 -16.65 7.68 22.99
N VAL A 457 -17.04 6.63 22.25
CA VAL A 457 -16.10 5.75 21.53
C VAL A 457 -15.32 6.53 20.46
N PHE A 458 -15.98 7.43 19.73
CA PHE A 458 -15.35 8.28 18.72
C PHE A 458 -14.31 9.22 19.34
N GLU A 459 -14.66 9.93 20.40
CA GLU A 459 -13.71 10.79 21.12
C GLU A 459 -12.53 9.99 21.69
N ASN A 460 -12.77 8.80 22.23
CA ASN A 460 -11.71 7.92 22.70
C ASN A 460 -10.81 7.44 21.54
N THR A 461 -11.39 7.18 20.37
CA THR A 461 -10.65 6.83 19.15
C THR A 461 -9.75 7.98 18.71
N LEU A 462 -10.26 9.21 18.68
CA LEU A 462 -9.48 10.42 18.41
C LEU A 462 -8.33 10.59 19.40
N LYS A 463 -8.62 10.52 20.71
CA LYS A 463 -7.61 10.64 21.78
C LYS A 463 -6.51 9.58 21.63
N THR A 464 -6.89 8.33 21.37
CA THR A 464 -5.95 7.23 21.20
C THR A 464 -5.04 7.45 19.98
N ILE A 465 -5.61 7.82 18.84
CA ILE A 465 -4.84 8.08 17.61
C ILE A 465 -3.85 9.23 17.80
N VAL A 466 -4.28 10.35 18.41
CA VAL A 466 -3.41 11.50 18.70
C VAL A 466 -2.28 11.13 19.65
N LYS A 467 -2.60 10.46 20.76
CA LYS A 467 -1.59 10.00 21.73
C LYS A 467 -0.57 9.06 21.10
N ARG A 468 -1.00 8.21 20.17
CA ARG A 468 -0.13 7.19 19.56
C ARG A 468 0.73 7.72 18.44
N PHE A 469 0.13 8.40 17.48
CA PHE A 469 0.86 8.73 16.25
C PHE A 469 0.44 10.02 15.56
N PHE A 470 -0.80 10.49 15.70
CA PHE A 470 -1.23 11.75 15.07
C PHE A 470 -0.72 12.94 15.88
N LYS A 471 0.60 13.15 15.91
CA LYS A 471 1.28 14.26 16.57
C LYS A 471 2.66 14.53 15.96
N PRO A 472 3.17 15.77 16.05
CA PRO A 472 4.44 16.13 15.41
C PRO A 472 5.62 15.27 15.87
N SER A 473 5.66 14.86 17.14
CA SER A 473 6.75 14.05 17.69
C SER A 473 6.87 12.65 17.08
N VAL A 474 5.83 12.16 16.39
CA VAL A 474 5.81 10.85 15.72
C VAL A 474 5.77 10.99 14.21
N ILE A 475 4.96 11.91 13.68
CA ILE A 475 4.83 12.11 12.24
C ILE A 475 6.08 12.76 11.64
N ASN A 476 6.65 13.81 12.26
CA ASN A 476 7.75 14.56 11.65
C ASN A 476 9.01 13.69 11.39
N PRO A 477 9.44 12.79 12.30
CA PRO A 477 10.54 11.87 12.01
C PRO A 477 10.28 10.97 10.80
N ARG A 478 9.04 10.51 10.62
CA ARG A 478 8.65 9.71 9.44
C ARG A 478 8.67 10.56 8.17
N LEU A 479 8.12 11.78 8.21
CA LEU A 479 8.15 12.72 7.08
C LEU A 479 9.58 13.09 6.68
N GLN A 480 10.48 13.25 7.64
CA GLN A 480 11.91 13.48 7.38
C GLN A 480 12.54 12.28 6.68
N ALA A 481 12.29 11.06 7.16
CA ALA A 481 12.81 9.86 6.51
C ALA A 481 12.30 9.69 5.07
N TRP A 482 11.04 10.05 4.80
CA TRP A 482 10.50 10.08 3.44
C TRP A 482 11.04 11.24 2.60
N SER A 483 11.29 12.40 3.19
CA SER A 483 11.97 13.52 2.53
C SER A 483 13.33 13.08 2.01
N ASP A 484 14.12 12.40 2.85
CA ASP A 484 15.44 11.89 2.49
C ASP A 484 15.34 10.76 1.46
N MET A 485 14.40 9.82 1.64
CA MET A 485 14.21 8.67 0.75
C MET A 485 13.79 9.05 -0.66
N LEU A 486 12.82 9.95 -0.80
CA LEU A 486 12.16 10.23 -2.08
C LEU A 486 12.79 11.40 -2.84
N LYS A 487 13.71 12.17 -2.22
CA LYS A 487 14.29 13.38 -2.84
C LYS A 487 14.85 13.14 -4.24
N GLU A 488 15.61 12.05 -4.43
CA GLU A 488 16.20 11.69 -5.72
C GLU A 488 15.14 11.29 -6.74
N ASP A 489 14.16 10.50 -6.31
CA ASP A 489 13.03 10.06 -7.12
C ASP A 489 12.14 11.23 -7.57
N ILE A 490 11.93 12.20 -6.70
CA ILE A 490 11.19 13.43 -6.99
C ILE A 490 11.99 14.30 -7.98
N ALA A 491 13.28 14.52 -7.74
CA ALA A 491 14.11 15.26 -8.68
C ALA A 491 14.10 14.61 -10.09
N TRP A 492 14.21 13.29 -10.13
CA TRP A 492 14.15 12.51 -11.36
C TRP A 492 12.77 12.58 -12.04
N THR A 493 11.68 12.37 -11.31
CA THR A 493 10.33 12.39 -11.91
C THR A 493 9.96 13.75 -12.47
N ARG A 494 10.42 14.85 -11.85
CA ARG A 494 10.13 16.22 -12.31
C ARG A 494 10.95 16.63 -13.54
N ALA A 495 12.03 15.91 -13.84
CA ALA A 495 12.79 16.09 -15.08
C ALA A 495 12.17 15.36 -16.29
N ILE A 496 11.18 14.48 -16.08
CA ILE A 496 10.54 13.71 -17.14
C ILE A 496 9.29 14.46 -17.62
N PRO A 497 9.19 14.82 -18.92
CA PRO A 497 8.02 15.49 -19.45
C PRO A 497 6.81 14.55 -19.48
N GLY A 498 5.63 15.08 -19.16
CA GLY A 498 4.36 14.42 -19.44
C GLY A 498 4.18 14.19 -20.95
N ARG A 499 3.47 13.12 -21.30
CA ARG A 499 3.28 12.67 -22.69
C ARG A 499 1.90 13.01 -23.27
N SER A 500 1.01 13.60 -22.48
CA SER A 500 -0.35 13.97 -22.87
C SER A 500 -0.53 15.49 -22.97
N PRO A 501 -1.56 15.98 -23.70
CA PRO A 501 -1.80 17.42 -23.91
C PRO A 501 -2.27 18.21 -22.67
N GLY A 502 -2.42 17.54 -21.52
CA GLY A 502 -2.96 18.14 -20.29
C GLY A 502 -2.02 19.08 -19.53
N THR A 503 -2.47 19.52 -18.35
CA THR A 503 -1.77 20.42 -17.44
C THR A 503 -0.43 19.83 -16.99
N LYS A 504 0.65 20.62 -17.09
CA LYS A 504 1.98 20.25 -16.61
C LYS A 504 2.16 20.83 -15.21
N THR A 505 2.37 19.97 -14.22
CA THR A 505 2.69 20.44 -12.86
C THR A 505 4.07 21.10 -12.84
N THR A 506 4.21 22.11 -11.98
CA THR A 506 5.45 22.88 -11.78
C THR A 506 6.07 22.64 -10.40
N PHE A 507 5.61 21.62 -9.67
CA PHE A 507 6.12 21.28 -8.37
C PHE A 507 7.61 20.93 -8.42
N THR A 508 8.37 21.56 -7.54
CA THR A 508 9.81 21.37 -7.38
C THR A 508 10.11 20.41 -6.23
N VAL A 509 11.38 19.97 -6.11
CA VAL A 509 11.87 19.27 -4.91
C VAL A 509 11.63 20.11 -3.65
N GLN A 510 11.75 21.44 -3.74
CA GLN A 510 11.47 22.33 -2.62
C GLN A 510 9.98 22.27 -2.22
N ASN A 511 9.05 22.28 -3.20
CA ASN A 511 7.62 22.12 -2.89
C ASN A 511 7.31 20.77 -2.24
N PHE A 512 7.99 19.70 -2.66
CA PHE A 512 7.89 18.39 -2.01
C PHE A 512 8.32 18.47 -0.54
N GLN A 513 9.50 19.03 -0.25
CA GLN A 513 10.02 19.12 1.12
C GLN A 513 9.19 20.06 2.00
N ASP A 514 8.77 21.22 1.47
CA ASP A 514 7.92 22.17 2.17
C ASP A 514 6.51 21.63 2.42
N GLY A 515 5.97 20.85 1.49
CA GLY A 515 4.68 20.18 1.69
C GLY A 515 4.73 19.11 2.79
N LEU A 516 5.88 18.50 3.05
CA LEU A 516 6.05 17.57 4.17
C LEU A 516 6.26 18.32 5.50
N LEU A 517 7.29 19.17 5.56
CA LEU A 517 7.87 19.68 6.81
C LEU A 517 7.88 21.22 6.91
N GLY A 518 7.37 21.92 5.91
CA GLY A 518 7.33 23.38 5.88
C GLY A 518 6.26 23.98 6.79
N ASN A 519 6.12 25.30 6.70
CA ASN A 519 5.19 26.09 7.51
C ASN A 519 3.91 26.50 6.74
N GLY A 520 3.75 26.03 5.50
CA GLY A 520 2.58 26.28 4.66
C GLY A 520 1.30 25.73 5.28
N THR A 521 0.15 26.26 4.88
CA THR A 521 -1.16 25.78 5.35
C THR A 521 -1.50 24.38 4.87
N ASP A 522 -0.91 23.98 3.76
CA ASP A 522 -0.97 22.66 3.14
C ASP A 522 0.18 21.75 3.60
N ALA A 523 1.14 22.22 4.40
CA ALA A 523 2.22 21.39 4.89
C ALA A 523 1.70 20.38 5.93
N ILE A 524 2.01 19.08 5.73
CA ILE A 524 1.51 17.99 6.57
C ILE A 524 1.88 18.22 8.04
N SER A 525 3.14 18.55 8.32
CA SER A 525 3.61 18.82 9.69
C SER A 525 2.84 19.96 10.37
N GLN A 526 2.59 21.04 9.63
CA GLN A 526 1.90 22.20 10.15
C GLN A 526 0.40 21.93 10.36
N TRP A 527 -0.22 21.17 9.47
CA TRP A 527 -1.59 20.70 9.63
C TRP A 527 -1.75 19.88 10.91
N VAL A 528 -0.90 18.86 11.09
CA VAL A 528 -0.91 17.98 12.27
C VAL A 528 -0.75 18.80 13.54
N THR A 529 0.20 19.73 13.58
CA THR A 529 0.44 20.61 14.73
C THR A 529 -0.81 21.40 15.13
N LYS A 530 -1.47 22.04 14.15
CA LYS A 530 -2.68 22.83 14.38
C LYS A 530 -3.85 21.95 14.81
N ARG A 531 -4.08 20.83 14.11
CA ARG A 531 -5.18 19.90 14.42
C ARG A 531 -5.04 19.34 15.82
N VAL A 532 -3.85 18.89 16.21
CA VAL A 532 -3.60 18.36 17.55
C VAL A 532 -3.83 19.41 18.62
N THR A 533 -3.26 20.60 18.45
CA THR A 533 -3.44 21.72 19.41
C THR A 533 -4.91 22.08 19.59
N SER A 534 -5.66 22.15 18.50
CA SER A 534 -7.09 22.45 18.56
C SER A 534 -7.88 21.34 19.24
N LEU A 535 -7.62 20.08 18.86
CA LEU A 535 -8.36 18.93 19.35
C LEU A 535 -8.09 18.65 20.84
N THR A 536 -6.84 18.77 21.30
CA THR A 536 -6.47 18.61 22.71
C THR A 536 -7.16 19.65 23.59
N SER A 537 -7.25 20.90 23.10
CA SER A 537 -8.03 21.95 23.76
C SER A 537 -9.53 21.65 23.77
N GLN A 538 -10.10 21.20 22.65
CA GLN A 538 -11.54 20.93 22.51
C GLN A 538 -12.01 19.76 23.39
N LEU A 539 -11.20 18.71 23.52
CA LEU A 539 -11.55 17.50 24.28
C LEU A 539 -10.85 17.39 25.64
N ASN A 540 -10.13 18.45 26.05
CA ASN A 540 -9.44 18.57 27.33
C ASN A 540 -8.54 17.35 27.67
N PHE A 541 -7.54 17.07 26.83
CA PHE A 541 -6.55 16.00 27.05
C PHE A 541 -5.15 16.41 26.56
N SER A 542 -4.11 15.68 26.97
CA SER A 542 -2.74 15.83 26.42
C SER A 542 -2.46 14.77 25.36
N ASP A 543 -1.66 15.12 24.35
CA ASP A 543 -1.14 14.25 23.31
C ASP A 543 0.03 13.35 23.76
N THR A 544 0.42 13.41 25.05
CA THR A 544 1.41 12.49 25.64
C THR A 544 0.95 11.04 25.45
N ASP A 545 1.85 10.17 24.97
CA ASP A 545 1.54 8.74 24.89
C ASP A 545 1.71 8.10 26.27
N ASP A 546 0.59 7.96 26.98
CA ASP A 546 0.48 7.34 28.31
C ASP A 546 -0.22 5.97 28.24
N LEU A 547 -0.45 5.45 27.03
CA LEU A 547 -1.20 4.22 26.82
C LEU A 547 -0.25 3.00 26.79
N PRO A 548 -0.63 1.83 27.35
CA PRO A 548 0.20 0.62 27.29
C PRO A 548 0.50 0.20 25.85
N ALA A 549 1.77 0.03 25.48
CA ALA A 549 2.13 -0.37 24.11
C ALA A 549 1.43 -1.68 23.70
N LEU A 550 0.92 -1.72 22.47
CA LEU A 550 0.40 -2.96 21.89
C LEU A 550 1.56 -3.79 21.34
N PRO A 551 1.56 -5.12 21.55
CA PRO A 551 2.51 -5.99 20.86
C PRO A 551 2.23 -5.98 19.36
N ALA A 552 3.25 -6.34 18.56
CA ALA A 552 3.05 -6.52 17.12
C ALA A 552 1.91 -7.51 16.86
N TYR A 553 0.97 -7.14 15.98
CA TYR A 553 -0.14 -8.02 15.63
C TYR A 553 0.34 -9.21 14.79
N THR A 554 0.15 -10.43 15.30
CA THR A 554 0.60 -11.68 14.66
C THR A 554 -0.53 -12.58 14.16
N ALA A 555 -1.79 -12.23 14.42
CA ALA A 555 -2.95 -13.07 14.09
C ALA A 555 -3.42 -12.95 12.63
N GLY A 556 -2.72 -12.17 11.80
CA GLY A 556 -2.99 -12.05 10.38
C GLY A 556 -2.44 -13.22 9.55
N THR A 557 -2.52 -13.07 8.24
CA THR A 557 -1.97 -13.98 7.24
C THR A 557 -0.84 -13.29 6.46
N HIS A 558 -0.04 -14.08 5.76
CA HIS A 558 1.01 -13.61 4.87
C HIS A 558 1.04 -14.45 3.60
N LEU A 559 1.81 -13.98 2.60
CA LEU A 559 2.10 -14.76 1.41
C LEU A 559 3.40 -15.53 1.62
N ASP A 560 3.38 -16.84 1.35
CA ASP A 560 4.60 -17.65 1.31
C ASP A 560 5.42 -17.38 0.03
N ALA A 561 6.58 -18.04 -0.11
CA ALA A 561 7.44 -17.91 -1.29
C ALA A 561 6.84 -18.49 -2.58
N ASN A 562 5.73 -19.22 -2.52
CA ASN A 562 4.95 -19.61 -3.70
C ASN A 562 3.75 -18.67 -3.91
N GLY A 563 3.56 -17.74 -2.99
CA GLY A 563 2.49 -16.78 -2.93
C GLY A 563 1.13 -17.35 -2.51
N ASN A 564 1.14 -18.47 -1.78
CA ASN A 564 -0.05 -18.96 -1.10
C ASN A 564 -0.30 -18.14 0.16
N VAL A 565 -1.56 -17.96 0.54
CA VAL A 565 -1.92 -17.32 1.81
C VAL A 565 -1.77 -18.33 2.94
N VAL A 566 -0.96 -17.97 3.94
CA VAL A 566 -0.63 -18.80 5.10
C VAL A 566 -0.85 -18.00 6.38
N SER A 567 -1.32 -18.66 7.44
CA SER A 567 -1.46 -18.03 8.77
C SER A 567 -0.10 -17.84 9.44
N GLY A 568 -0.02 -16.99 10.46
CA GLY A 568 1.22 -16.73 11.22
C GLY A 568 1.91 -17.96 11.84
N ASN A 569 1.23 -19.10 11.93
CA ASN A 569 1.78 -20.40 12.36
C ASN A 569 2.23 -21.31 11.18
N GLY A 570 2.21 -20.83 9.94
CA GLY A 570 2.66 -21.55 8.74
C GLY A 570 1.64 -22.51 8.12
N SER A 571 0.39 -22.54 8.59
CA SER A 571 -0.67 -23.36 7.97
C SER A 571 -1.27 -22.67 6.74
N THR A 572 -1.43 -23.39 5.64
CA THR A 572 -2.05 -22.87 4.41
C THR A 572 -3.54 -22.60 4.61
N VAL A 573 -3.98 -21.39 4.26
CA VAL A 573 -5.39 -21.03 4.15
C VAL A 573 -5.87 -21.45 2.75
N SER A 574 -7.09 -21.97 2.62
CA SER A 574 -7.61 -22.48 1.33
C SER A 574 -7.65 -21.37 0.25
N THR A 575 -6.60 -21.26 -0.56
CA THR A 575 -6.50 -20.32 -1.68
C THR A 575 -6.39 -21.08 -3.00
N GLY A 576 -7.23 -20.74 -3.98
CA GLY A 576 -7.29 -21.45 -5.27
C GLY A 576 -6.68 -20.71 -6.45
N SER A 577 -5.74 -19.79 -6.21
CA SER A 577 -5.00 -19.14 -7.29
C SER A 577 -3.52 -19.10 -6.95
N ASN A 578 -2.68 -19.40 -7.93
CA ASN A 578 -1.23 -19.21 -7.81
C ASN A 578 -0.92 -17.73 -8.00
N ASN A 579 -0.23 -17.15 -7.03
CA ASN A 579 0.49 -15.89 -7.22
C ASN A 579 1.52 -16.10 -8.35
N GLY A 580 1.93 -15.04 -9.03
CA GLY A 580 3.17 -15.14 -9.81
C GLY A 580 4.26 -15.63 -8.87
N SER A 581 4.88 -16.78 -9.14
CA SER A 581 5.91 -17.29 -8.22
C SER A 581 7.05 -16.26 -8.16
N PRO A 582 7.42 -15.75 -6.97
CA PRO A 582 8.68 -15.04 -6.86
C PRO A 582 9.77 -16.05 -7.21
N SER A 583 10.59 -15.71 -8.18
CA SER A 583 11.69 -16.56 -8.60
C SER A 583 12.78 -16.54 -7.53
N GLY A 584 12.71 -17.46 -6.58
CA GLY A 584 13.72 -17.69 -5.55
C GLY A 584 14.82 -18.64 -6.04
N ASN A 585 16.07 -18.17 -6.02
CA ASN A 585 17.25 -18.98 -6.29
C ASN A 585 17.62 -19.79 -5.04
N SER A 586 16.98 -20.95 -4.85
CA SER A 586 17.38 -21.92 -3.83
C SER A 586 17.42 -23.31 -4.45
N ASN A 587 18.63 -23.71 -4.85
CA ASN A 587 18.93 -25.01 -5.41
C ASN A 587 19.16 -26.00 -4.26
N SER A 588 18.17 -26.84 -3.94
CA SER A 588 18.39 -28.04 -3.12
C SER A 588 17.44 -29.16 -3.55
N ASN A 589 17.99 -30.13 -4.27
CA ASN A 589 17.36 -31.40 -4.61
C ASN A 589 17.04 -32.22 -3.35
N SER A 590 15.79 -32.62 -3.17
CA SER A 590 15.49 -33.91 -2.55
C SER A 590 14.11 -34.43 -3.00
N ASN A 591 14.15 -35.54 -3.74
CA ASN A 591 13.01 -36.40 -4.05
C ASN A 591 12.34 -36.90 -2.76
N ASN A 592 11.00 -36.89 -2.71
CA ASN A 592 10.28 -38.10 -2.29
C ASN A 592 8.82 -38.13 -2.71
N ALA A 593 8.39 -39.33 -3.07
CA ALA A 593 7.12 -39.67 -3.67
C ALA A 593 6.01 -39.98 -2.64
N SER A 594 4.78 -39.66 -3.07
CA SER A 594 3.47 -40.31 -2.82
C SER A 594 3.06 -40.76 -1.41
N THR A 595 1.84 -40.38 -1.00
CA THR A 595 0.65 -41.26 -1.12
C THR A 595 -0.64 -40.55 -0.66
N ASN A 596 -1.72 -40.79 -1.42
CA ASN A 596 -3.10 -40.41 -1.14
C ASN A 596 -3.69 -41.22 0.01
N ALA A 597 -4.51 -40.58 0.86
CA ALA A 597 -5.64 -41.26 1.50
C ALA A 597 -6.76 -40.26 1.84
N SER A 598 -7.94 -40.57 1.31
CA SER A 598 -9.24 -39.95 1.55
C SER A 598 -9.82 -40.33 2.92
N ALA A 599 -10.50 -39.40 3.61
CA ALA A 599 -11.58 -39.75 4.53
C ALA A 599 -12.57 -38.58 4.74
N LYS A 600 -13.87 -38.92 4.68
CA LYS A 600 -15.04 -38.07 4.89
C LYS A 600 -15.38 -37.93 6.40
N SER A 601 -15.93 -36.76 6.73
CA SER A 601 -16.97 -36.44 7.73
C SER A 601 -16.85 -36.92 9.18
N THR A 602 -16.98 -36.02 10.15
CA THR A 602 -18.23 -35.78 10.93
C THR A 602 -18.03 -34.72 12.01
N SER A 603 -19.10 -33.97 12.25
CA SER A 603 -19.33 -32.99 13.31
C SER A 603 -19.47 -33.63 14.70
N ALA A 604 -18.95 -32.98 15.75
CA ALA A 604 -19.65 -32.76 17.02
C ALA A 604 -18.80 -31.93 17.98
N ALA A 605 -19.44 -30.96 18.62
CA ALA A 605 -18.91 -30.14 19.70
C ALA A 605 -18.67 -30.96 20.98
N SER A 606 -17.65 -30.59 21.77
CA SER A 606 -17.74 -30.62 23.24
C SER A 606 -16.67 -29.76 23.90
N ILE A 607 -17.13 -29.04 24.91
CA ILE A 607 -16.40 -28.20 25.85
C ILE A 607 -15.67 -29.12 26.85
N SER A 608 -14.40 -28.85 27.15
CA SER A 608 -13.87 -29.15 28.48
C SER A 608 -12.73 -28.20 28.87
N ARG A 609 -12.87 -27.63 30.07
CA ARG A 609 -11.83 -26.93 30.82
C ARG A 609 -10.89 -27.95 31.43
N ILE A 610 -9.58 -27.78 31.32
CA ILE A 610 -8.62 -28.30 32.32
C ILE A 610 -7.51 -27.27 32.54
N SER A 611 -7.42 -26.85 33.80
CA SER A 611 -6.29 -26.19 34.45
C SER A 611 -5.23 -27.22 34.88
N ASN A 612 -3.95 -26.95 34.65
CA ASN A 612 -2.93 -26.82 35.72
C ASN A 612 -1.50 -26.65 35.17
N ALA A 613 -0.87 -25.61 35.72
CA ALA A 613 0.53 -25.35 35.99
C ALA A 613 1.57 -26.45 35.70
N VAL A 614 2.65 -26.07 35.00
CA VAL A 614 4.03 -26.47 35.35
C VAL A 614 4.98 -25.28 35.15
N LEU A 615 5.83 -25.13 36.16
CA LEU A 615 6.85 -24.14 36.46
C LEU A 615 8.17 -24.46 35.71
N ILE A 616 8.75 -23.54 34.92
CA ILE A 616 10.19 -23.58 34.59
C ILE A 616 10.81 -22.18 34.61
N VAL A 617 11.63 -22.02 35.66
CA VAL A 617 12.84 -21.20 35.90
C VAL A 617 13.27 -20.17 34.85
N ALA A 618 13.37 -18.94 35.33
CA ALA A 618 14.01 -17.79 34.71
C ALA A 618 15.54 -17.91 34.67
N SER A 619 16.16 -17.36 33.63
CA SER A 619 17.56 -16.91 33.67
C SER A 619 17.67 -15.63 32.86
N ALA A 620 17.85 -14.53 33.58
CA ALA A 620 18.07 -13.20 33.04
C ALA A 620 19.53 -13.03 32.62
N VAL A 621 19.77 -12.37 31.49
CA VAL A 621 20.95 -11.51 31.31
C VAL A 621 20.49 -10.25 30.60
N ALA A 622 20.42 -9.18 31.39
CA ALA A 622 20.36 -7.81 30.91
C ALA A 622 21.78 -7.31 30.65
N LEU A 623 21.98 -6.50 29.61
CA LEU A 623 23.07 -5.53 29.59
C LEU A 623 22.65 -4.25 28.85
N PHE A 624 22.99 -3.16 29.50
CA PHE A 624 22.57 -1.78 29.34
C PHE A 624 23.33 -1.01 28.24
N HIS A 625 22.60 -0.11 27.56
CA HIS A 625 22.87 1.31 27.30
C HIS A 625 24.27 1.78 26.85
N PHE A 626 24.34 2.53 25.75
CA PHE A 626 24.31 4.01 25.74
C PHE A 626 23.78 4.52 24.40
#